data_AF-A0A316P7E9-F1
#
_entry.id   AF-A0A316P7E9-F1
#
_cell.length_a   1.000
_cell.length_b   1.000
_cell.length_c   1.000
_cell.angle_alpha   90.00
_cell.angle_beta   90.00
_cell.angle_gamma   90.00
#
_symmetry.space_group_name_H-M   'P 1'
#
loop_
_entity.id
_entity.type
_entity.pdbx_description
1 polymer ?
#
loop_
_entity_poly.entity_id
_entity_poly.type
_entity_poly.pdbx_seq_one_letter_code
_entity_poly.pdbx_strand_id
1 'polypeptide(L)'
;METVFFEEPATDIFSEDQPCAKAAQSEAHMPINGYHGYIVPGSDDAALAAGDQLKADIVSGKIADFERDEAFCAKNGQSDPDRMVHVSTFEKIDGYIYMTYYANTGTGEERADQQEARLAFCPEGDPADMTVVTVQKVGDTLDGKTVAGVYDTILFYIGGDALYIAWTASVDNKYYRLYRTFSLSRRTMSAVRPNRLRVGEVVNDFSATGIVSAFAANGIPVKQMFSDIGIMQKLSVREENGEKWYYTGMYSGFLNAVIKSRDLVEWTFVAAPDFVNLSKWENAVYVLEDRVYYFVRQDDDCKQGFLTYYDLKTEKWATPCLIRDAQSRSDFIVYDHELYLIHAPLDRDGFGIVRIDRDDLANSRPLAVVRMGESLFYPFARVMGDTVYLSYTVDRKHIRLTHFDAKAYLK
;
A
#
# COMPACT_ATOMS: atom_id res chain seq x y z
N MET A 1 -16.99 -2.35 23.40
CA MET A 1 -16.12 -3.26 22.61
C MET A 1 -17.01 -4.27 21.92
N GLU A 2 -17.07 -4.20 20.59
CA GLU A 2 -17.81 -5.19 19.80
C GLU A 2 -17.07 -6.54 19.85
N THR A 3 -17.82 -7.64 19.94
CA THR A 3 -17.23 -8.99 19.89
C THR A 3 -16.95 -9.38 18.45
N VAL A 4 -15.71 -9.84 18.18
CA VAL A 4 -15.30 -10.36 16.88
C VAL A 4 -15.07 -11.86 16.97
N PHE A 5 -15.67 -12.60 16.05
CA PHE A 5 -15.56 -14.05 15.96
C PHE A 5 -14.49 -14.46 14.93
N PHE A 6 -13.91 -15.64 15.11
CA PHE A 6 -12.92 -16.20 14.19
C PHE A 6 -13.42 -17.56 13.73
N GLU A 7 -13.39 -17.79 12.42
CA GLU A 7 -13.60 -19.12 11.86
C GLU A 7 -12.45 -20.05 12.26
N GLU A 8 -12.73 -21.35 12.25
CA GLU A 8 -11.72 -22.38 12.53
C GLU A 8 -10.52 -22.23 11.57
N PRO A 9 -9.28 -22.41 12.07
CA PRO A 9 -8.10 -22.42 11.22
C PRO A 9 -8.24 -23.47 10.13
N ALA A 10 -7.84 -23.09 8.92
CA ALA A 10 -7.79 -24.04 7.82
C ALA A 10 -6.45 -24.79 7.79
N THR A 11 -6.48 -26.00 7.25
CA THR A 11 -5.32 -26.88 7.06
C THR A 11 -4.96 -27.00 5.59
N ASP A 12 -3.71 -27.39 5.33
CA ASP A 12 -3.16 -27.65 4.00
C ASP A 12 -3.36 -26.45 3.06
N ILE A 13 -3.09 -25.24 3.57
CA ILE A 13 -3.44 -24.01 2.87
C ILE A 13 -2.40 -23.60 1.83
N PHE A 14 -1.16 -24.08 1.99
CA PHE A 14 -0.04 -23.77 1.11
C PHE A 14 0.04 -24.78 -0.03
N SER A 15 0.36 -24.31 -1.23
CA SER A 15 0.61 -25.17 -2.40
C SER A 15 2.09 -25.25 -2.72
N GLU A 16 2.49 -26.36 -3.35
CA GLU A 16 3.80 -26.42 -4.00
C GLU A 16 3.84 -25.49 -5.22
N ASP A 17 4.99 -24.86 -5.44
CA ASP A 17 5.24 -24.06 -6.63
C ASP A 17 5.23 -24.97 -7.87
N GLN A 18 4.67 -24.49 -8.97
CA GLN A 18 4.72 -25.24 -10.23
C GLN A 18 6.18 -25.48 -10.65
N PRO A 19 6.55 -26.73 -11.03
CA PRO A 19 7.92 -27.05 -11.41
C PRO A 19 8.41 -26.21 -12.58
N CYS A 20 9.60 -25.61 -12.45
CA CYS A 20 10.24 -24.84 -13.50
C CYS A 20 11.69 -25.27 -13.67
N ALA A 21 12.06 -25.72 -14.88
CA ALA A 21 13.44 -26.08 -15.22
C ALA A 21 14.29 -24.89 -15.68
N LYS A 22 13.67 -23.72 -15.92
CA LYS A 22 14.38 -22.50 -16.32
C LYS A 22 14.98 -21.83 -15.09
N ALA A 23 16.24 -21.41 -15.19
CA ALA A 23 16.85 -20.59 -14.16
C ALA A 23 16.27 -19.17 -14.18
N ALA A 24 16.14 -18.56 -12.99
CA ALA A 24 15.78 -17.15 -12.89
C ALA A 24 16.89 -16.28 -13.50
N GLN A 25 16.48 -15.26 -14.26
CA GLN A 25 17.39 -14.27 -14.81
C GLN A 25 17.43 -13.06 -13.89
N SER A 26 18.60 -12.45 -13.70
CA SER A 26 18.72 -11.21 -12.92
C SER A 26 18.60 -9.98 -13.82
N GLU A 27 17.85 -9.00 -13.37
CA GLU A 27 17.80 -7.69 -14.00
C GLU A 27 18.86 -6.74 -13.41
N ALA A 28 19.34 -5.79 -14.21
CA ALA A 28 20.29 -4.79 -13.72
C ALA A 28 19.61 -3.80 -12.77
N HIS A 29 20.28 -3.49 -11.66
CA HIS A 29 19.88 -2.45 -10.71
C HIS A 29 20.84 -1.27 -10.87
N MET A 30 20.47 -0.31 -11.73
CA MET A 30 21.29 0.86 -12.07
C MET A 30 20.40 2.11 -12.23
N PRO A 31 20.96 3.33 -12.11
CA PRO A 31 20.21 4.57 -12.32
C PRO A 31 19.54 4.64 -13.70
N ILE A 32 18.38 5.30 -13.76
CA ILE A 32 17.66 5.54 -15.01
C ILE A 32 18.55 6.30 -15.99
N ASN A 33 18.72 5.74 -17.18
CA ASN A 33 19.41 6.37 -18.31
C ASN A 33 18.39 6.73 -19.38
N GLY A 34 17.93 7.98 -19.38
CA GLY A 34 16.86 8.47 -20.25
C GLY A 34 15.57 8.73 -19.48
N TYR A 35 15.26 10.01 -19.31
CA TYR A 35 14.01 10.50 -18.72
C TYR A 35 13.61 11.79 -19.43
N HIS A 36 12.33 12.13 -19.38
CA HIS A 36 11.79 13.38 -19.89
C HIS A 36 11.13 14.13 -18.74
N GLY A 37 11.75 15.22 -18.30
CA GLY A 37 11.28 16.03 -17.18
C GLY A 37 11.93 15.67 -15.84
N TYR A 38 12.16 16.71 -15.04
CA TYR A 38 12.69 16.61 -13.68
C TYR A 38 11.96 17.63 -12.80
N ILE A 39 11.01 17.16 -12.02
CA ILE A 39 10.17 18.01 -11.18
C ILE A 39 10.81 18.11 -9.80
N VAL A 40 10.94 19.34 -9.30
CA VAL A 40 11.44 19.64 -7.95
C VAL A 40 10.35 20.35 -7.16
N PRO A 41 9.41 19.61 -6.53
CA PRO A 41 8.28 20.22 -5.84
C PRO A 41 8.69 21.24 -4.79
N GLY A 42 9.76 20.95 -4.03
CA GLY A 42 10.27 21.83 -2.97
C GLY A 42 10.88 23.15 -3.45
N SER A 43 10.94 23.41 -4.76
CA SER A 43 11.40 24.69 -5.34
C SER A 43 10.26 25.54 -5.90
N ASP A 44 9.01 25.11 -5.79
CA ASP A 44 7.83 25.86 -6.22
C ASP A 44 7.24 26.65 -5.04
N ASP A 45 7.41 27.98 -5.06
CA ASP A 45 6.96 28.87 -3.98
C ASP A 45 5.44 28.84 -3.77
N ALA A 46 4.65 28.65 -4.85
CA ALA A 46 3.20 28.59 -4.76
C ALA A 46 2.76 27.26 -4.11
N ALA A 47 3.40 26.15 -4.48
CA ALA A 47 3.16 24.85 -3.86
C ALA A 47 3.55 24.84 -2.37
N LEU A 48 4.63 25.54 -2.00
CA LEU A 48 5.02 25.70 -0.61
C LEU A 48 3.99 26.51 0.19
N ALA A 49 3.53 27.65 -0.34
CA ALA A 49 2.50 28.46 0.31
C ALA A 49 1.17 27.72 0.45
N ALA A 50 0.76 26.97 -0.58
CA ALA A 50 -0.43 26.11 -0.51
C ALA A 50 -0.24 24.98 0.52
N GLY A 51 0.96 24.43 0.62
CA GLY A 51 1.33 23.41 1.61
C GLY A 51 1.24 23.90 3.06
N ASP A 52 1.62 25.14 3.33
CA ASP A 52 1.48 25.75 4.67
C ASP A 52 0.01 25.89 5.09
N GLN A 53 -0.87 26.26 4.15
CA GLN A 53 -2.31 26.30 4.41
C GLN A 53 -2.87 24.89 4.60
N LEU A 54 -2.50 23.95 3.72
CA LEU A 54 -2.95 22.55 3.81
C LEU A 54 -2.52 21.88 5.13
N LYS A 55 -1.35 22.22 5.66
CA LYS A 55 -0.92 21.78 6.99
C LYS A 55 -1.94 22.18 8.07
N ALA A 56 -2.39 23.42 8.09
CA ALA A 56 -3.35 23.89 9.08
C ALA A 56 -4.69 23.15 8.97
N ASP A 57 -5.15 22.92 7.73
CA ASP A 57 -6.38 22.18 7.44
C ASP A 57 -6.27 20.71 7.86
N ILE A 58 -5.12 20.06 7.65
CA ILE A 58 -4.85 18.69 8.11
C ILE A 58 -4.82 18.58 9.64
N VAL A 59 -4.19 19.53 10.31
CA VAL A 59 -4.13 19.53 11.78
C VAL A 59 -5.52 19.74 12.38
N SER A 60 -6.29 20.68 11.82
CA SER A 60 -7.65 20.97 12.28
C SER A 60 -8.68 19.91 11.87
N GLY A 61 -8.47 19.23 10.74
CA GLY A 61 -9.30 18.14 10.21
C GLY A 61 -9.00 16.76 10.80
N LYS A 62 -8.17 16.69 11.85
CA LYS A 62 -7.88 15.41 12.54
C LYS A 62 -9.19 14.78 13.03
N ILE A 63 -9.40 13.52 12.64
CA ILE A 63 -10.55 12.72 13.09
C ILE A 63 -10.19 11.95 14.35
N ALA A 64 -9.18 11.07 14.24
CA ALA A 64 -8.75 10.21 15.33
C ALA A 64 -7.37 9.61 15.06
N ASP A 65 -6.78 9.05 16.11
CA ASP A 65 -5.66 8.11 16.03
C ASP A 65 -6.21 6.69 16.32
N PHE A 66 -5.68 5.66 15.65
CA PHE A 66 -6.30 4.32 15.58
C PHE A 66 -5.49 3.20 16.26
N GLU A 67 -4.34 3.53 16.83
CA GLU A 67 -3.52 2.59 17.60
C GLU A 67 -4.10 2.29 18.98
N ARG A 68 -3.65 1.20 19.61
CA ARG A 68 -3.91 0.95 21.04
C ARG A 68 -2.92 1.74 21.88
N ASP A 69 -3.32 2.92 22.34
CA ASP A 69 -2.53 3.70 23.29
C ASP A 69 -2.75 3.25 24.75
N GLU A 70 -2.06 3.90 25.69
CA GLU A 70 -2.21 3.61 27.12
C GLU A 70 -3.64 3.83 27.63
N ALA A 71 -4.32 4.86 27.12
CA ALA A 71 -5.68 5.21 27.53
C ALA A 71 -6.70 4.16 27.04
N PHE A 72 -6.56 3.71 25.81
CA PHE A 72 -7.31 2.60 25.23
C PHE A 72 -7.12 1.34 26.06
N CYS A 73 -5.87 0.97 26.35
CA CYS A 73 -5.56 -0.21 27.14
C CYS A 73 -6.19 -0.13 28.54
N ALA A 74 -6.02 0.99 29.23
CA ALA A 74 -6.62 1.20 30.56
C ALA A 74 -8.15 1.13 30.55
N LYS A 75 -8.82 1.76 29.56
CA LYS A 75 -10.29 1.72 29.38
C LYS A 75 -10.80 0.30 29.17
N ASN A 76 -9.99 -0.57 28.56
CA ASN A 76 -10.38 -1.92 28.15
C ASN A 76 -9.76 -3.03 29.02
N GLY A 77 -9.08 -2.70 30.13
CA GLY A 77 -8.45 -3.67 31.01
C GLY A 77 -7.28 -4.44 30.37
N GLN A 78 -6.60 -3.83 29.39
CA GLN A 78 -5.41 -4.35 28.72
C GLN A 78 -4.15 -3.65 29.28
N SER A 79 -2.99 -4.29 29.17
CA SER A 79 -1.71 -3.75 29.68
C SER A 79 -0.70 -3.38 28.61
N ASP A 80 -0.91 -3.83 27.37
CA ASP A 80 0.12 -3.84 26.33
C ASP A 80 -0.27 -2.91 25.18
N PRO A 81 0.03 -1.60 25.27
CA PRO A 81 -0.19 -0.66 24.18
C PRO A 81 0.70 -1.01 22.98
N ASP A 82 0.28 -0.55 21.80
CA ASP A 82 1.10 -0.61 20.60
C ASP A 82 2.27 0.39 20.77
N ARG A 83 3.50 -0.14 20.89
CA ARG A 83 4.73 0.66 21.09
C ARG A 83 5.28 1.22 19.80
N MET A 84 4.97 0.56 18.69
CA MET A 84 5.22 1.00 17.34
C MET A 84 3.99 0.67 16.48
N VAL A 85 3.61 1.57 15.59
CA VAL A 85 2.61 1.34 14.55
C VAL A 85 3.09 1.87 13.20
N HIS A 86 2.74 1.20 12.12
CA HIS A 86 3.16 1.63 10.79
C HIS A 86 2.20 1.16 9.69
N VAL A 87 2.20 1.93 8.59
CA VAL A 87 1.50 1.68 7.32
C VAL A 87 -0.01 1.56 7.50
N SER A 88 -0.71 2.67 7.31
CA SER A 88 -2.16 2.69 7.45
C SER A 88 -2.90 2.63 6.12
N THR A 89 -4.03 1.91 6.13
CA THR A 89 -5.01 1.94 5.04
C THR A 89 -6.41 1.90 5.65
N PHE A 90 -7.37 2.58 5.03
CA PHE A 90 -8.71 2.72 5.60
C PHE A 90 -9.84 2.63 4.57
N GLU A 91 -11.04 2.39 5.07
CA GLU A 91 -12.32 2.52 4.38
C GLU A 91 -13.35 3.17 5.31
N LYS A 92 -14.31 3.88 4.71
CA LYS A 92 -15.51 4.39 5.40
C LYS A 92 -16.72 3.69 4.80
N ILE A 93 -17.44 2.93 5.62
CA ILE A 93 -18.54 2.06 5.16
C ILE A 93 -19.67 2.15 6.17
N ASP A 94 -20.87 2.52 5.71
CA ASP A 94 -22.11 2.55 6.49
C ASP A 94 -21.98 3.24 7.86
N GLY A 95 -21.28 4.38 7.91
CA GLY A 95 -21.10 5.17 9.13
C GLY A 95 -20.03 4.61 10.08
N TYR A 96 -19.20 3.67 9.63
CA TYR A 96 -18.02 3.17 10.34
C TYR A 96 -16.73 3.49 9.58
N ILE A 97 -15.66 3.70 10.35
CA ILE A 97 -14.30 3.76 9.85
C ILE A 97 -13.64 2.42 10.14
N TYR A 98 -13.03 1.82 9.12
CA TYR A 98 -12.19 0.63 9.24
C TYR A 98 -10.77 1.01 8.86
N MET A 99 -9.82 0.65 9.70
CA MET A 99 -8.41 0.99 9.58
C MET A 99 -7.58 -0.27 9.79
N THR A 100 -6.54 -0.46 9.00
CA THR A 100 -5.54 -1.49 9.26
C THR A 100 -4.15 -0.90 9.24
N TYR A 101 -3.30 -1.52 10.03
CA TYR A 101 -1.90 -1.19 10.23
C TYR A 101 -1.21 -2.42 10.81
N TYR A 102 0.11 -2.40 10.89
CA TYR A 102 0.84 -3.35 11.74
C TYR A 102 1.46 -2.65 12.93
N ALA A 103 1.58 -3.38 14.03
CA ALA A 103 2.02 -2.88 15.31
C ALA A 103 3.11 -3.75 15.92
N ASN A 104 3.90 -3.19 16.83
CA ASN A 104 4.80 -3.93 17.72
C ASN A 104 4.40 -3.60 19.17
N THR A 105 4.19 -4.62 19.99
CA THR A 105 3.83 -4.48 21.41
C THR A 105 5.04 -4.62 22.34
N GLY A 106 6.15 -5.19 21.84
CA GLY A 106 7.38 -5.43 22.59
C GLY A 106 8.35 -4.24 22.59
N THR A 107 8.53 -3.57 21.45
CA THR A 107 9.48 -2.45 21.30
C THR A 107 8.93 -1.32 20.44
N GLY A 108 9.55 -0.13 20.53
CA GLY A 108 9.28 1.00 19.64
C GLY A 108 9.95 0.89 18.27
N GLU A 109 10.52 -0.26 17.93
CA GLU A 109 11.29 -0.47 16.69
C GLU A 109 10.50 -1.27 15.65
N GLU A 110 10.83 -1.05 14.39
CA GLU A 110 10.32 -1.82 13.27
C GLU A 110 11.04 -3.16 13.15
N ARG A 111 10.43 -4.20 13.72
CA ARG A 111 11.00 -5.54 13.84
C ARG A 111 9.99 -6.62 13.44
N ALA A 112 10.25 -7.27 12.30
CA ALA A 112 9.42 -8.35 11.75
C ALA A 112 8.98 -9.36 12.80
N ASP A 113 9.95 -9.76 13.63
CA ASP A 113 9.90 -10.87 14.58
C ASP A 113 9.14 -10.52 15.87
N GLN A 114 8.51 -9.34 15.94
CA GLN A 114 7.74 -8.87 17.10
C GLN A 114 6.45 -8.14 16.67
N GLN A 115 6.04 -8.29 15.42
CA GLN A 115 4.92 -7.54 14.84
C GLN A 115 3.60 -8.30 14.85
N GLU A 116 2.52 -7.53 14.81
CA GLU A 116 1.14 -7.97 14.72
C GLU A 116 0.42 -7.19 13.61
N ALA A 117 -0.37 -7.89 12.79
CA ALA A 117 -1.32 -7.28 11.87
C ALA A 117 -2.60 -6.88 12.62
N ARG A 118 -3.14 -5.69 12.37
CA ARG A 118 -4.28 -5.12 13.11
C ARG A 118 -5.45 -4.79 12.21
N LEU A 119 -6.66 -4.92 12.73
CA LEU A 119 -7.84 -4.22 12.25
C LEU A 119 -8.40 -3.39 13.40
N ALA A 120 -8.52 -2.08 13.20
CA ALA A 120 -9.23 -1.18 14.08
C ALA A 120 -10.51 -0.68 13.37
N PHE A 121 -11.59 -0.53 14.12
CA PHE A 121 -12.81 0.08 13.58
C PHE A 121 -13.63 0.77 14.66
N CYS A 122 -14.34 1.82 14.27
CA CYS A 122 -15.18 2.64 15.15
C CYS A 122 -16.33 3.29 14.37
N PRO A 123 -17.42 3.69 15.03
CA PRO A 123 -18.42 4.57 14.44
C PRO A 123 -17.80 5.91 14.02
N GLU A 124 -18.13 6.42 12.84
CA GLU A 124 -17.65 7.72 12.35
C GLU A 124 -17.97 8.89 13.29
N GLY A 125 -19.14 8.83 13.94
CA GLY A 125 -19.61 9.84 14.87
C GLY A 125 -19.03 9.74 16.28
N ASP A 126 -18.39 8.62 16.62
CA ASP A 126 -17.73 8.42 17.91
C ASP A 126 -16.45 7.56 17.77
N PRO A 127 -15.36 8.13 17.25
CA PRO A 127 -14.11 7.39 17.09
C PRO A 127 -13.51 6.86 18.41
N ALA A 128 -13.94 7.37 19.57
CA ALA A 128 -13.48 6.88 20.87
C ALA A 128 -14.12 5.54 21.28
N ASP A 129 -15.21 5.13 20.63
CA ASP A 129 -15.76 3.77 20.70
C ASP A 129 -15.10 2.85 19.66
N MET A 130 -13.78 2.74 19.78
CA MET A 130 -12.95 1.92 18.90
C MET A 130 -12.84 0.48 19.39
N THR A 131 -12.86 -0.45 18.46
CA THR A 131 -12.49 -1.85 18.64
C THR A 131 -11.23 -2.13 17.83
N VAL A 132 -10.23 -2.77 18.46
CA VAL A 132 -8.98 -3.17 17.80
C VAL A 132 -8.79 -4.67 17.95
N VAL A 133 -8.46 -5.34 16.85
CA VAL A 133 -8.38 -6.80 16.73
C VAL A 133 -7.02 -7.20 16.15
N THR A 134 -6.37 -8.20 16.74
CA THR A 134 -5.22 -8.87 16.11
C THR A 134 -5.71 -9.76 14.96
N VAL A 135 -5.23 -9.48 13.75
CA VAL A 135 -5.51 -10.28 12.54
C VAL A 135 -4.65 -11.55 12.52
N GLN A 136 -3.36 -11.38 12.82
CA GLN A 136 -2.34 -12.41 13.03
C GLN A 136 -1.14 -11.76 13.75
N LYS A 137 -0.40 -12.53 14.55
CA LYS A 137 0.86 -12.07 15.18
C LYS A 137 1.98 -13.09 15.07
N VAL A 138 3.21 -12.62 15.28
CA VAL A 138 4.35 -13.52 15.49
C VAL A 138 4.09 -14.46 16.67
N GLY A 139 4.47 -15.73 16.50
CA GLY A 139 4.23 -16.81 17.45
C GLY A 139 2.91 -17.55 17.26
N ASP A 140 1.99 -17.03 16.44
CA ASP A 140 0.78 -17.78 16.06
C ASP A 140 1.14 -19.05 15.28
N THR A 141 0.29 -20.06 15.39
CA THR A 141 0.39 -21.29 14.58
C THR A 141 -0.50 -21.16 13.35
N LEU A 142 0.08 -21.34 12.18
CA LEU A 142 -0.61 -21.37 10.89
C LEU A 142 -0.25 -22.67 10.18
N ASP A 143 -1.25 -23.52 9.94
CA ASP A 143 -1.07 -24.81 9.25
C ASP A 143 0.05 -25.67 9.87
N GLY A 144 0.04 -25.76 11.21
CA GLY A 144 1.04 -26.49 12.00
C GLY A 144 2.42 -25.83 12.09
N LYS A 145 2.62 -24.66 11.48
CA LYS A 145 3.91 -23.94 11.45
C LYS A 145 3.83 -22.65 12.25
N THR A 146 4.95 -22.24 12.85
CA THR A 146 5.04 -20.96 13.58
C THR A 146 5.20 -19.79 12.61
N VAL A 147 4.40 -18.75 12.81
CA VAL A 147 4.59 -17.45 12.16
C VAL A 147 5.79 -16.75 12.82
N ALA A 148 6.85 -16.52 12.05
CA ALA A 148 8.12 -15.98 12.54
C ALA A 148 8.30 -14.48 12.24
N GLY A 149 7.46 -13.90 11.39
CA GLY A 149 7.50 -12.47 11.07
C GLY A 149 6.20 -11.99 10.42
N VAL A 150 5.86 -10.72 10.59
CA VAL A 150 4.67 -10.07 10.03
C VAL A 150 5.05 -8.69 9.46
N TYR A 151 4.59 -8.32 8.27
CA TYR A 151 4.81 -7.02 7.63
C TYR A 151 3.59 -6.55 6.81
N ASP A 152 3.59 -5.27 6.44
CA ASP A 152 2.73 -4.64 5.41
C ASP A 152 1.25 -5.07 5.41
N THR A 153 0.53 -4.72 6.46
CA THR A 153 -0.92 -4.99 6.56
C THR A 153 -1.72 -3.93 5.81
N ILE A 154 -2.59 -4.34 4.90
CA ILE A 154 -3.47 -3.48 4.11
C ILE A 154 -4.89 -4.04 4.07
N LEU A 155 -5.85 -3.18 3.76
CA LEU A 155 -7.23 -3.58 3.52
C LEU A 155 -7.71 -3.15 2.15
N PHE A 156 -8.65 -3.92 1.62
CA PHE A 156 -9.38 -3.66 0.39
C PHE A 156 -10.88 -3.79 0.64
N TYR A 157 -11.64 -2.99 -0.11
CA TYR A 157 -13.08 -3.11 -0.19
C TYR A 157 -13.53 -2.86 -1.62
N ILE A 158 -14.34 -3.78 -2.14
CA ILE A 158 -14.91 -3.70 -3.49
C ILE A 158 -16.44 -3.75 -3.47
N GLY A 159 -17.04 -3.51 -2.30
CA GLY A 159 -18.49 -3.60 -2.07
C GLY A 159 -18.91 -4.91 -1.37
N GLY A 160 -20.16 -4.93 -0.90
CA GLY A 160 -20.74 -6.07 -0.21
C GLY A 160 -20.41 -6.12 1.28
N ASP A 161 -20.42 -7.34 1.85
CA ASP A 161 -20.28 -7.59 3.30
C ASP A 161 -18.83 -7.87 3.74
N ALA A 162 -17.85 -7.91 2.83
CA ALA A 162 -16.50 -8.38 3.14
C ALA A 162 -15.45 -7.28 2.98
N LEU A 163 -14.72 -7.00 4.05
CA LEU A 163 -13.40 -6.37 3.97
C LEU A 163 -12.35 -7.45 3.74
N TYR A 164 -11.46 -7.23 2.78
CA TYR A 164 -10.31 -8.11 2.57
C TYR A 164 -9.11 -7.49 3.28
N ILE A 165 -8.47 -8.25 4.15
CA ILE A 165 -7.29 -7.83 4.89
C ILE A 165 -6.14 -8.72 4.44
N ALA A 166 -5.07 -8.11 3.95
CA ALA A 166 -3.89 -8.82 3.47
C ALA A 166 -2.64 -8.35 4.21
N TRP A 167 -1.68 -9.23 4.41
CA TRP A 167 -0.41 -8.92 5.07
C TRP A 167 0.69 -9.87 4.60
N THR A 168 1.94 -9.50 4.84
CA THR A 168 3.09 -10.39 4.62
C THR A 168 3.35 -11.17 5.90
N ALA A 169 3.61 -12.47 5.80
CA ALA A 169 4.06 -13.28 6.92
C ALA A 169 5.22 -14.20 6.54
N SER A 170 6.15 -14.40 7.47
CA SER A 170 7.18 -15.43 7.38
C SER A 170 6.67 -16.71 8.05
N VAL A 171 6.57 -17.79 7.27
CA VAL A 171 6.13 -19.11 7.73
C VAL A 171 7.11 -20.13 7.19
N ASP A 172 7.75 -20.90 8.07
CA ASP A 172 8.78 -21.89 7.69
C ASP A 172 9.90 -21.28 6.83
N ASN A 173 10.40 -20.12 7.27
CA ASN A 173 11.46 -19.33 6.60
C ASN A 173 11.13 -18.87 5.17
N LYS A 174 9.85 -18.88 4.78
CA LYS A 174 9.36 -18.36 3.50
C LYS A 174 8.39 -17.22 3.75
N TYR A 175 8.51 -16.15 2.96
CA TYR A 175 7.57 -15.04 3.00
C TYR A 175 6.41 -15.29 2.05
N TYR A 176 5.20 -15.08 2.56
CA TYR A 176 3.94 -15.19 1.83
C TYR A 176 3.14 -13.91 1.98
N ARG A 177 2.43 -13.54 0.92
CA ARG A 177 1.27 -12.67 1.03
C ARG A 177 0.07 -13.51 1.46
N LEU A 178 -0.44 -13.22 2.64
CA LEU A 178 -1.61 -13.87 3.22
C LEU A 178 -2.79 -12.90 3.19
N TYR A 179 -4.00 -13.45 3.24
CA TYR A 179 -5.21 -12.69 3.45
C TYR A 179 -6.21 -13.44 4.32
N ARG A 180 -7.18 -12.68 4.84
CA ARG A 180 -8.47 -13.16 5.34
C ARG A 180 -9.53 -12.10 5.10
N THR A 181 -10.80 -12.45 5.22
CA THR A 181 -11.89 -11.49 5.14
C THR A 181 -12.50 -11.21 6.50
N PHE A 182 -13.05 -10.02 6.67
CA PHE A 182 -13.88 -9.63 7.80
C PHE A 182 -15.30 -9.34 7.33
N SER A 183 -16.28 -10.08 7.84
CA SER A 183 -17.70 -9.88 7.59
C SER A 183 -18.21 -8.68 8.38
N LEU A 184 -18.69 -7.65 7.68
CA LEU A 184 -19.19 -6.41 8.25
C LEU A 184 -20.42 -6.67 9.14
N SER A 185 -21.38 -7.47 8.65
CA SER A 185 -22.64 -7.78 9.35
C SER A 185 -22.47 -8.79 10.49
N ARG A 186 -21.61 -9.80 10.32
CA ARG A 186 -21.44 -10.87 11.32
C ARG A 186 -20.28 -10.63 12.29
N ARG A 187 -19.47 -9.60 12.05
CA ARG A 187 -18.24 -9.32 12.81
C ARG A 187 -17.35 -10.56 12.93
N THR A 188 -17.17 -11.27 11.83
CA THR A 188 -16.47 -12.57 11.79
C THR A 188 -15.29 -12.50 10.85
N MET A 189 -14.12 -12.94 11.31
CA MET A 189 -12.90 -13.09 10.56
C MET A 189 -12.81 -14.50 9.94
N SER A 190 -12.67 -14.59 8.61
CA SER A 190 -12.52 -15.88 7.91
C SER A 190 -11.20 -16.56 8.23
N ALA A 191 -11.04 -17.85 7.92
CA ALA A 191 -9.73 -18.50 7.99
C ALA A 191 -8.66 -17.77 7.14
N VAL A 192 -7.40 -17.85 7.57
CA VAL A 192 -6.23 -17.31 6.83
C VAL A 192 -5.93 -18.16 5.60
N ARG A 193 -5.58 -17.51 4.48
CA ARG A 193 -5.24 -18.15 3.20
C ARG A 193 -4.08 -17.41 2.52
N PRO A 194 -3.24 -18.07 1.70
CA PRO A 194 -2.30 -17.37 0.84
C PRO A 194 -3.03 -16.70 -0.34
N ASN A 195 -2.60 -15.49 -0.71
CA ASN A 195 -2.91 -14.96 -2.03
C ASN A 195 -2.23 -15.81 -3.10
N ARG A 196 -2.75 -15.76 -4.33
CA ARG A 196 -2.17 -16.44 -5.50
C ARG A 196 -1.60 -15.43 -6.48
N LEU A 197 -0.49 -15.77 -7.12
CA LEU A 197 0.10 -14.98 -8.20
C LEU A 197 0.08 -15.78 -9.50
N ARG A 198 -0.53 -15.20 -10.53
CA ARG A 198 -0.55 -15.70 -11.90
C ARG A 198 0.44 -14.91 -12.76
N VAL A 199 1.33 -15.61 -13.45
CA VAL A 199 2.22 -15.05 -14.47
C VAL A 199 2.11 -15.93 -15.71
N GLY A 200 1.55 -15.39 -16.79
CA GLY A 200 1.13 -16.21 -17.93
C GLY A 200 0.20 -17.35 -17.48
N GLU A 201 0.58 -18.59 -17.80
CA GLU A 201 -0.17 -19.80 -17.42
C GLU A 201 0.19 -20.36 -16.03
N VAL A 202 1.23 -19.82 -15.38
CA VAL A 202 1.72 -20.33 -14.09
C VAL A 202 1.00 -19.64 -12.94
N VAL A 203 0.48 -20.44 -12.00
CA VAL A 203 -0.19 -19.94 -10.78
C VAL A 203 0.44 -20.57 -9.55
N ASN A 204 1.10 -19.75 -8.74
CA ASN A 204 1.73 -20.16 -7.48
C ASN A 204 1.11 -19.44 -6.29
N ASP A 205 1.44 -19.88 -5.08
CA ASP A 205 1.23 -19.02 -3.92
C ASP A 205 1.99 -17.71 -4.13
N PHE A 206 1.41 -16.61 -3.69
CA PHE A 206 2.07 -15.31 -3.75
C PHE A 206 3.14 -15.25 -2.65
N SER A 207 4.24 -15.96 -2.91
CA SER A 207 5.35 -16.17 -2.01
C SER A 207 6.66 -15.80 -2.70
N ALA A 208 7.74 -15.67 -1.92
CA ALA A 208 9.06 -15.35 -2.48
C ALA A 208 9.50 -16.37 -3.55
N THR A 209 9.28 -17.67 -3.31
CA THR A 209 9.63 -18.73 -4.26
C THR A 209 8.62 -18.85 -5.40
N GLY A 210 7.34 -18.60 -5.14
CA GLY A 210 6.28 -18.58 -6.13
C GLY A 210 6.47 -17.50 -7.18
N ILE A 211 6.91 -16.30 -6.76
CA ILE A 211 7.28 -15.20 -7.67
C ILE A 211 8.45 -15.61 -8.56
N VAL A 212 9.57 -16.05 -7.97
CA VAL A 212 10.79 -16.40 -8.71
C VAL A 212 10.52 -17.50 -9.75
N SER A 213 9.81 -18.55 -9.36
CA SER A 213 9.51 -19.67 -10.25
C SER A 213 8.55 -19.28 -11.38
N ALA A 214 7.50 -18.50 -11.10
CA ALA A 214 6.57 -18.03 -12.12
C ALA A 214 7.22 -17.07 -13.12
N PHE A 215 8.07 -16.16 -12.66
CA PHE A 215 8.83 -15.26 -13.53
C PHE A 215 9.84 -16.02 -14.41
N ALA A 216 10.59 -16.96 -13.82
CA ALA A 216 11.53 -17.80 -14.56
C ALA A 216 10.83 -18.64 -15.65
N ALA A 217 9.65 -19.20 -15.35
CA ALA A 217 8.86 -19.98 -16.31
C ALA A 217 8.47 -19.15 -17.55
N ASN A 218 8.19 -17.86 -17.33
CA ASN A 218 7.78 -16.91 -18.37
C ASN A 218 8.95 -16.10 -18.96
N GLY A 219 10.19 -16.37 -18.56
CA GLY A 219 11.37 -15.65 -19.07
C GLY A 219 11.43 -14.19 -18.65
N ILE A 220 10.79 -13.82 -17.54
CA ILE A 220 10.81 -12.47 -16.99
C ILE A 220 11.97 -12.38 -15.99
N PRO A 221 12.91 -11.42 -16.15
CA PRO A 221 13.96 -11.18 -15.18
C PRO A 221 13.40 -10.76 -13.80
N VAL A 222 14.11 -11.11 -12.74
CA VAL A 222 13.75 -10.79 -11.35
C VAL A 222 14.87 -9.96 -10.73
N LYS A 223 14.50 -8.84 -10.09
CA LYS A 223 15.40 -8.06 -9.23
C LYS A 223 15.51 -8.69 -7.86
N GLN A 224 16.57 -8.35 -7.11
CA GLN A 224 16.76 -8.88 -5.75
C GLN A 224 15.54 -8.59 -4.86
N MET A 225 15.06 -9.64 -4.21
CA MET A 225 13.90 -9.65 -3.32
C MET A 225 14.32 -9.64 -1.84
N PHE A 226 13.47 -9.11 -0.97
CA PHE A 226 13.71 -9.01 0.48
C PHE A 226 12.59 -9.71 1.27
N SER A 227 12.55 -9.47 2.59
CA SER A 227 11.62 -10.09 3.55
C SER A 227 10.17 -9.61 3.47
N ASP A 228 9.84 -8.65 2.61
CA ASP A 228 8.49 -8.10 2.49
C ASP A 228 7.95 -8.24 1.08
N ILE A 229 6.70 -8.71 0.96
CA ILE A 229 5.97 -8.90 -0.29
C ILE A 229 4.67 -8.10 -0.20
N GLY A 230 4.69 -6.89 -0.72
CA GLY A 230 3.53 -6.02 -0.65
C GLY A 230 2.64 -6.07 -1.89
N ILE A 231 1.36 -5.84 -1.66
CA ILE A 231 0.38 -5.44 -2.67
C ILE A 231 -0.03 -4.02 -2.31
N MET A 232 -0.17 -3.12 -3.28
CA MET A 232 -0.57 -1.76 -3.00
C MET A 232 -2.07 -1.64 -2.74
N GLN A 233 -2.41 -0.84 -1.74
CA GLN A 233 -3.79 -0.71 -1.24
C GLN A 233 -4.73 0.02 -2.20
N LYS A 234 -4.18 0.84 -3.11
CA LYS A 234 -4.99 1.61 -4.05
C LYS A 234 -5.52 0.69 -5.15
N LEU A 235 -6.83 0.50 -5.18
CA LEU A 235 -7.48 -0.18 -6.28
C LEU A 235 -8.02 0.85 -7.27
N SER A 236 -7.69 0.67 -8.54
CA SER A 236 -8.26 1.39 -9.66
C SER A 236 -8.93 0.38 -10.60
N VAL A 237 -10.02 0.76 -11.24
CA VAL A 237 -10.90 -0.20 -11.92
C VAL A 237 -10.86 -0.01 -13.42
N ARG A 238 -10.79 -1.11 -14.17
CA ARG A 238 -10.96 -1.14 -15.62
C ARG A 238 -11.83 -2.32 -16.02
N GLU A 239 -12.73 -2.10 -16.98
CA GLU A 239 -13.49 -3.17 -17.62
C GLU A 239 -12.68 -3.73 -18.81
N GLU A 240 -12.54 -5.05 -18.88
CA GLU A 240 -11.82 -5.75 -19.93
C GLU A 240 -12.66 -6.92 -20.42
N ASN A 241 -13.03 -6.92 -21.70
CA ASN A 241 -13.86 -7.98 -22.29
C ASN A 241 -15.16 -8.28 -21.50
N GLY A 242 -15.74 -7.24 -20.89
CA GLY A 242 -16.96 -7.35 -20.06
C GLY A 242 -16.71 -7.83 -18.62
N GLU A 243 -15.46 -7.92 -18.20
CA GLU A 243 -15.09 -8.26 -16.82
C GLU A 243 -14.43 -7.08 -16.11
N LYS A 244 -14.82 -6.88 -14.85
CA LYS A 244 -14.23 -5.87 -13.98
C LYS A 244 -12.89 -6.36 -13.41
N TRP A 245 -11.84 -5.57 -13.62
CA TRP A 245 -10.51 -5.80 -13.07
C TRP A 245 -10.09 -4.66 -12.15
N TYR A 246 -9.49 -5.03 -11.01
CA TYR A 246 -8.90 -4.13 -10.02
C TYR A 246 -7.38 -4.11 -10.20
N TYR A 247 -6.84 -2.99 -10.64
CA TYR A 247 -5.42 -2.74 -10.86
C TYR A 247 -4.77 -2.14 -9.61
N THR A 248 -3.56 -2.62 -9.32
CA THR A 248 -2.67 -2.09 -8.29
C THR A 248 -1.21 -2.48 -8.57
N GLY A 249 -0.30 -2.18 -7.66
CA GLY A 249 1.09 -2.57 -7.73
C GLY A 249 1.46 -3.68 -6.75
N MET A 250 2.59 -4.33 -7.01
CA MET A 250 3.27 -5.22 -6.06
C MET A 250 4.72 -4.82 -5.89
N TYR A 251 5.32 -5.26 -4.79
CA TYR A 251 6.75 -5.15 -4.58
C TYR A 251 7.34 -6.28 -3.75
N SER A 252 8.65 -6.46 -3.89
CA SER A 252 9.49 -7.17 -2.92
C SER A 252 10.94 -6.73 -3.10
N GLY A 253 11.43 -5.90 -2.18
CA GLY A 253 12.75 -5.29 -2.30
C GLY A 253 12.89 -4.42 -3.54
N PHE A 254 13.78 -4.79 -4.46
CA PHE A 254 13.95 -4.06 -5.72
C PHE A 254 12.98 -4.50 -6.82
N LEU A 255 12.29 -5.63 -6.64
CA LEU A 255 11.27 -6.08 -7.57
C LEU A 255 10.00 -5.24 -7.40
N ASN A 256 9.50 -4.70 -8.50
CA ASN A 256 8.26 -3.96 -8.56
C ASN A 256 7.50 -4.28 -9.85
N ALA A 257 6.17 -4.38 -9.76
CA ALA A 257 5.33 -4.64 -10.92
C ALA A 257 3.90 -4.10 -10.74
N VAL A 258 3.19 -3.99 -11.86
CA VAL A 258 1.74 -3.83 -11.93
C VAL A 258 1.10 -5.22 -11.88
N ILE A 259 0.07 -5.36 -11.04
CA ILE A 259 -0.77 -6.55 -10.95
C ILE A 259 -2.24 -6.16 -11.00
N LYS A 260 -3.10 -7.13 -11.32
CA LYS A 260 -4.56 -6.94 -11.30
C LYS A 260 -5.29 -8.16 -10.76
N SER A 261 -6.48 -7.98 -10.24
CA SER A 261 -7.32 -9.08 -9.74
C SER A 261 -8.79 -8.84 -10.06
N ARG A 262 -9.60 -9.90 -10.03
CA ARG A 262 -11.08 -9.82 -10.07
C ARG A 262 -11.71 -10.07 -8.70
N ASP A 263 -11.01 -10.78 -7.83
CA ASP A 263 -11.53 -11.32 -6.57
C ASP A 263 -10.69 -10.96 -5.33
N LEU A 264 -9.56 -10.26 -5.52
CA LEU A 264 -8.57 -9.87 -4.52
C LEU A 264 -7.81 -11.06 -3.89
N VAL A 265 -8.03 -12.27 -4.40
CA VAL A 265 -7.39 -13.51 -3.96
C VAL A 265 -6.28 -13.90 -4.92
N GLU A 266 -6.61 -14.03 -6.20
CA GLU A 266 -5.66 -14.28 -7.28
C GLU A 266 -5.28 -12.97 -7.97
N TRP A 267 -3.98 -12.71 -8.05
CA TRP A 267 -3.40 -11.53 -8.68
C TRP A 267 -2.66 -11.94 -9.94
N THR A 268 -2.97 -11.31 -11.06
CA THR A 268 -2.34 -11.53 -12.36
C THR A 268 -1.28 -10.46 -12.60
N PHE A 269 -0.06 -10.89 -12.91
CA PHE A 269 1.00 -10.00 -13.39
C PHE A 269 0.59 -9.31 -14.69
N VAL A 270 0.83 -7.99 -14.75
CA VAL A 270 0.56 -7.18 -15.95
C VAL A 270 1.87 -6.77 -16.60
N ALA A 271 2.70 -6.00 -15.89
CA ALA A 271 3.96 -5.47 -16.42
C ALA A 271 4.91 -5.07 -15.30
N ALA A 272 6.21 -5.13 -15.57
CA ALA A 272 7.26 -4.47 -14.79
C ALA A 272 7.98 -3.45 -15.72
N PRO A 273 8.51 -2.33 -15.20
CA PRO A 273 9.29 -1.39 -15.99
C PRO A 273 10.41 -2.11 -16.76
N ASP A 274 10.46 -1.91 -18.08
CA ASP A 274 11.42 -2.59 -18.98
C ASP A 274 12.69 -1.76 -19.25
N PHE A 275 12.84 -0.64 -18.55
CA PHE A 275 14.00 0.23 -18.56
C PHE A 275 14.78 0.12 -17.25
N VAL A 276 16.09 0.34 -17.34
CA VAL A 276 17.00 0.33 -16.19
C VAL A 276 16.55 1.35 -15.14
N ASN A 277 16.41 0.91 -13.89
CA ASN A 277 15.99 1.76 -12.78
C ASN A 277 16.40 1.18 -11.41
N LEU A 278 16.41 2.06 -10.40
CA LEU A 278 16.70 1.72 -9.01
C LEU A 278 15.42 1.59 -8.17
N SER A 279 14.31 1.08 -8.72
CA SER A 279 13.06 0.90 -7.98
C SER A 279 13.29 0.14 -6.67
N LYS A 280 12.63 0.58 -5.60
CA LYS A 280 12.74 -0.04 -4.29
C LYS A 280 11.43 0.10 -3.51
N TRP A 281 11.02 -1.00 -2.89
CA TRP A 281 9.85 -1.09 -2.02
C TRP A 281 8.57 -0.60 -2.70
N GLU A 282 7.84 0.39 -2.18
CA GLU A 282 6.45 0.65 -2.55
C GLU A 282 6.32 1.46 -3.85
N ASN A 283 5.40 1.02 -4.71
CA ASN A 283 4.93 1.77 -5.88
C ASN A 283 3.51 2.33 -5.65
N ALA A 284 3.06 3.21 -6.53
CA ALA A 284 1.68 3.64 -6.66
C ALA A 284 1.22 3.31 -8.07
N VAL A 285 0.01 2.77 -8.19
CA VAL A 285 -0.55 2.32 -9.48
C VAL A 285 -1.97 2.82 -9.60
N TYR A 286 -2.30 3.39 -10.76
CA TYR A 286 -3.65 3.81 -11.07
C TYR A 286 -3.95 3.60 -12.56
N VAL A 287 -4.97 2.79 -12.88
CA VAL A 287 -5.46 2.65 -14.25
C VAL A 287 -6.48 3.73 -14.55
N LEU A 288 -6.28 4.41 -15.66
CA LEU A 288 -7.22 5.35 -16.24
C LEU A 288 -7.28 5.08 -17.75
N GLU A 289 -8.46 4.69 -18.23
CA GLU A 289 -8.67 4.28 -19.62
C GLU A 289 -7.73 3.13 -20.02
N ASP A 290 -6.80 3.36 -20.96
CA ASP A 290 -5.84 2.37 -21.45
C ASP A 290 -4.42 2.60 -20.90
N ARG A 291 -4.26 3.49 -19.93
CA ARG A 291 -2.95 3.79 -19.32
C ARG A 291 -2.95 3.40 -17.85
N VAL A 292 -1.93 2.64 -17.46
CA VAL A 292 -1.64 2.34 -16.07
C VAL A 292 -0.54 3.28 -15.59
N TYR A 293 -0.94 4.36 -14.91
CA TYR A 293 -0.02 5.30 -14.28
C TYR A 293 0.72 4.63 -13.14
N TYR A 294 2.00 4.91 -13.06
CA TYR A 294 2.94 4.19 -12.20
C TYR A 294 3.95 5.17 -11.62
N PHE A 295 4.07 5.17 -10.29
CA PHE A 295 5.10 5.91 -9.58
C PHE A 295 5.82 4.99 -8.61
N VAL A 296 7.14 5.08 -8.51
CA VAL A 296 7.88 4.29 -7.51
C VAL A 296 9.05 5.12 -6.97
N ARG A 297 9.30 4.97 -5.67
CA ARG A 297 10.53 5.50 -5.06
C ARG A 297 11.74 4.68 -5.53
N GLN A 298 12.91 5.29 -5.50
CA GLN A 298 14.16 4.61 -5.83
C GLN A 298 15.00 4.36 -4.59
N ASP A 299 16.08 3.60 -4.77
CA ASP A 299 17.04 3.29 -3.70
C ASP A 299 17.55 4.55 -2.97
N ASP A 300 18.01 4.39 -1.74
CA ASP A 300 18.21 5.47 -0.76
C ASP A 300 19.25 6.51 -1.25
N ASP A 301 20.20 6.07 -2.08
CA ASP A 301 21.20 6.93 -2.74
C ASP A 301 20.59 7.77 -3.89
N CYS A 302 19.42 7.37 -4.39
CA CYS A 302 18.66 8.05 -5.44
C CYS A 302 17.50 8.84 -4.81
N LYS A 303 17.70 10.15 -4.63
CA LYS A 303 16.75 11.06 -3.95
C LYS A 303 15.55 11.47 -4.82
N GLN A 304 15.01 10.54 -5.62
CA GLN A 304 13.92 10.80 -6.55
C GLN A 304 13.12 9.54 -6.84
N GLY A 305 11.82 9.69 -7.08
CA GLY A 305 10.99 8.68 -7.70
C GLY A 305 10.90 8.88 -9.21
N PHE A 306 10.32 7.92 -9.91
CA PHE A 306 9.98 8.08 -11.32
C PHE A 306 8.49 7.86 -11.56
N LEU A 307 7.90 8.79 -12.31
CA LEU A 307 6.54 8.77 -12.82
C LEU A 307 6.56 8.29 -14.26
N THR A 308 5.79 7.27 -14.60
CA THR A 308 5.60 6.77 -15.96
C THR A 308 4.18 6.22 -16.11
N TYR A 309 3.84 5.71 -17.28
CA TYR A 309 2.68 4.86 -17.47
C TYR A 309 2.99 3.69 -18.39
N TYR A 310 2.29 2.58 -18.18
CA TYR A 310 2.24 1.46 -19.11
C TYR A 310 0.98 1.58 -19.97
N ASP A 311 1.16 1.61 -21.30
CA ASP A 311 0.05 1.66 -22.25
C ASP A 311 -0.42 0.23 -22.56
N LEU A 312 -1.66 -0.08 -22.16
CA LEU A 312 -2.26 -1.42 -22.26
C LEU A 312 -2.55 -1.85 -23.71
N LYS A 313 -2.57 -0.91 -24.67
CA LYS A 313 -2.85 -1.21 -26.09
C LYS A 313 -1.57 -1.53 -26.85
N THR A 314 -0.51 -0.78 -26.56
CA THR A 314 0.78 -0.92 -27.24
C THR A 314 1.77 -1.79 -26.49
N GLU A 315 1.44 -2.12 -25.23
CA GLU A 315 2.26 -2.91 -24.30
C GLU A 315 3.64 -2.28 -24.05
N LYS A 316 3.69 -0.94 -23.98
CA LYS A 316 4.93 -0.17 -23.82
C LYS A 316 4.88 0.77 -22.64
N TRP A 317 6.03 0.94 -22.00
CA TRP A 317 6.25 1.98 -21.02
C TRP A 317 6.53 3.32 -21.70
N ALA A 318 5.92 4.38 -21.17
CA ALA A 318 6.27 5.73 -21.53
C ALA A 318 7.64 6.12 -20.95
N THR A 319 8.31 7.09 -21.59
CA THR A 319 9.53 7.66 -21.04
C THR A 319 9.23 8.26 -19.65
N PRO A 320 9.99 7.92 -18.61
CA PRO A 320 9.71 8.37 -17.25
C PRO A 320 10.00 9.87 -17.08
N CYS A 321 9.24 10.53 -16.22
CA CYS A 321 9.57 11.82 -15.60
C CYS A 321 10.08 11.57 -14.18
N LEU A 322 11.11 12.28 -13.76
CA LEU A 322 11.64 12.16 -12.40
C LEU A 322 11.00 13.18 -11.47
N ILE A 323 10.72 12.77 -10.23
CA ILE A 323 10.21 13.67 -9.18
C ILE A 323 11.16 13.58 -7.99
N ARG A 324 11.77 14.70 -7.64
CA ARG A 324 12.74 14.80 -6.55
C ARG A 324 12.07 14.67 -5.18
N ASP A 325 12.85 14.23 -4.20
CA ASP A 325 12.47 14.10 -2.79
C ASP A 325 11.23 13.20 -2.66
N ALA A 326 11.40 11.92 -3.05
CA ALA A 326 10.34 10.91 -2.97
C ALA A 326 10.91 9.60 -2.44
N GLN A 327 10.66 9.30 -1.16
CA GLN A 327 11.39 8.27 -0.40
C GLN A 327 10.53 7.56 0.66
N SER A 328 9.22 7.58 0.47
CA SER A 328 8.24 6.75 1.18
C SER A 328 7.09 6.41 0.23
N ARG A 329 6.12 5.62 0.69
CA ARG A 329 4.96 5.19 -0.10
C ARG A 329 4.23 6.40 -0.67
N SER A 330 3.84 6.27 -1.94
CA SER A 330 3.06 7.27 -2.66
C SER A 330 1.67 6.73 -2.95
N ASP A 331 0.74 7.60 -3.33
CA ASP A 331 -0.62 7.24 -3.67
C ASP A 331 -1.12 8.06 -4.87
N PHE A 332 -2.04 7.49 -5.63
CA PHE A 332 -2.76 8.21 -6.69
C PHE A 332 -4.21 8.44 -6.27
N ILE A 333 -4.71 9.64 -6.54
CA ILE A 333 -6.12 9.98 -6.40
C ILE A 333 -6.65 10.64 -7.67
N VAL A 334 -7.95 10.48 -7.91
CA VAL A 334 -8.67 11.19 -8.96
C VAL A 334 -9.69 12.11 -8.31
N TYR A 335 -9.71 13.36 -8.78
CA TYR A 335 -10.70 14.36 -8.39
C TYR A 335 -11.02 15.21 -9.61
N ASP A 336 -12.31 15.47 -9.87
CA ASP A 336 -12.78 16.26 -11.01
C ASP A 336 -12.16 15.83 -12.37
N HIS A 337 -12.13 14.52 -12.62
CA HIS A 337 -11.55 13.88 -13.82
C HIS A 337 -10.03 14.06 -14.02
N GLU A 338 -9.34 14.66 -13.06
CA GLU A 338 -7.90 14.87 -13.06
C GLU A 338 -7.19 13.86 -12.15
N LEU A 339 -5.96 13.48 -12.52
CA LEU A 339 -5.13 12.56 -11.76
C LEU A 339 -4.08 13.32 -10.94
N TYR A 340 -3.94 12.95 -9.68
CA TYR A 340 -2.98 13.55 -8.76
C TYR A 340 -2.12 12.47 -8.10
N LEU A 341 -0.82 12.76 -7.98
CA LEU A 341 0.12 11.97 -7.20
C LEU A 341 0.33 12.63 -5.85
N ILE A 342 0.12 11.87 -4.78
CA ILE A 342 0.57 12.20 -3.42
C ILE A 342 1.87 11.43 -3.19
N HIS A 343 2.97 12.14 -2.93
CA HIS A 343 4.28 11.51 -2.69
C HIS A 343 4.89 12.04 -1.39
N ALA A 344 5.65 11.20 -0.69
CA ALA A 344 6.26 11.57 0.57
C ALA A 344 7.76 11.91 0.41
N PRO A 345 8.25 13.03 0.97
CA PRO A 345 9.64 13.48 0.92
C PRO A 345 10.62 12.55 1.64
N LEU A 346 11.92 12.78 1.39
CA LEU A 346 13.04 12.02 1.97
C LEU A 346 13.13 12.12 3.49
N ASP A 347 12.83 13.28 4.05
CA ASP A 347 12.79 13.50 5.49
C ASP A 347 11.58 12.81 6.16
N ARG A 348 10.53 12.50 5.38
CA ARG A 348 9.27 11.94 5.86
C ARG A 348 8.61 12.87 6.90
N ASP A 349 8.76 14.17 6.70
CA ASP A 349 8.18 15.24 7.54
C ASP A 349 6.99 15.94 6.86
N GLY A 350 6.36 15.27 5.90
CA GLY A 350 5.30 15.88 5.09
C GLY A 350 4.92 15.06 3.86
N PHE A 351 4.33 15.71 2.87
CA PHE A 351 4.03 15.12 1.55
C PHE A 351 3.86 16.22 0.50
N GLY A 352 4.05 15.86 -0.77
CA GLY A 352 3.76 16.70 -1.93
C GLY A 352 2.54 16.19 -2.69
N ILE A 353 1.84 17.11 -3.36
CA ILE A 353 0.78 16.84 -4.33
C ILE A 353 1.25 17.35 -5.68
N VAL A 354 1.21 16.48 -6.69
CA VAL A 354 1.52 16.82 -8.09
C VAL A 354 0.29 16.50 -8.93
N ARG A 355 -0.20 17.48 -9.71
CA ARG A 355 -1.19 17.22 -10.76
C ARG A 355 -0.48 16.63 -11.96
N ILE A 356 -0.97 15.48 -12.42
CA ILE A 356 -0.35 14.72 -13.51
C ILE A 356 -0.86 15.24 -14.84
N ASP A 357 0.05 15.73 -15.67
CA ASP A 357 -0.25 15.99 -17.07
C ASP A 357 -0.27 14.64 -17.79
N ARG A 358 -1.45 14.25 -18.25
CA ARG A 358 -1.70 12.94 -18.84
C ARG A 358 -1.12 12.83 -20.25
N ASP A 359 -0.88 13.93 -20.93
CA ASP A 359 -0.38 13.97 -22.31
C ASP A 359 1.15 14.05 -22.36
N ASP A 360 1.75 14.78 -21.42
CA ASP A 360 3.19 14.85 -21.24
C ASP A 360 3.56 14.93 -19.76
N LEU A 361 4.02 13.80 -19.21
CA LEU A 361 4.36 13.68 -17.79
C LEU A 361 5.38 14.73 -17.32
N ALA A 362 6.25 15.23 -18.21
CA ALA A 362 7.23 16.26 -17.90
C ALA A 362 6.61 17.62 -17.53
N ASN A 363 5.36 17.86 -17.96
CA ASN A 363 4.59 19.07 -17.66
C ASN A 363 3.71 18.94 -16.41
N SER A 364 3.80 17.81 -15.69
CA SER A 364 3.12 17.64 -14.40
C SER A 364 3.58 18.74 -13.42
N ARG A 365 2.64 19.27 -12.63
CA ARG A 365 2.89 20.47 -11.80
C ARG A 365 2.70 20.21 -10.30
N PRO A 366 3.64 20.64 -9.43
CA PRO A 366 3.40 20.70 -8.00
C PRO A 366 2.20 21.60 -7.69
N LEU A 367 1.33 21.15 -6.78
CA LEU A 367 0.20 21.95 -6.28
C LEU A 367 0.36 22.32 -4.81
N ALA A 368 0.91 21.40 -4.01
CA ALA A 368 1.15 21.62 -2.60
C ALA A 368 2.38 20.83 -2.14
N VAL A 369 3.17 21.40 -1.24
CA VAL A 369 4.25 20.70 -0.52
C VAL A 369 4.08 20.97 0.96
N VAL A 370 3.46 20.04 1.64
CA VAL A 370 3.15 20.12 3.07
C VAL A 370 4.40 19.79 3.87
N ARG A 371 4.79 20.68 4.77
CA ARG A 371 5.87 20.48 5.74
C ARG A 371 5.28 20.44 7.14
N MET A 372 4.98 19.25 7.63
CA MET A 372 4.39 19.07 8.96
C MET A 372 5.33 19.56 10.06
N GLY A 373 6.65 19.50 9.86
CA GLY A 373 7.65 19.84 10.89
C GLY A 373 7.63 18.85 12.07
N GLU A 374 6.84 17.80 11.90
CA GLU A 374 6.79 16.54 12.62
C GLU A 374 6.74 15.45 11.55
N SER A 375 6.78 14.21 11.97
CA SER A 375 6.73 13.08 11.08
C SER A 375 5.39 12.90 10.33
N LEU A 376 5.46 12.59 9.04
CA LEU A 376 4.38 12.06 8.21
C LEU A 376 4.90 10.96 7.27
N PHE A 377 4.57 9.72 7.61
CA PHE A 377 4.96 8.52 6.88
C PHE A 377 3.77 7.94 6.11
N TYR A 378 4.02 7.41 4.92
CA TYR A 378 3.12 6.50 4.21
C TYR A 378 1.69 7.04 4.04
N PRO A 379 1.51 8.21 3.40
CA PRO A 379 0.19 8.75 3.14
C PRO A 379 -0.65 7.79 2.29
N PHE A 380 -1.90 7.60 2.69
CA PHE A 380 -2.91 6.93 1.88
C PHE A 380 -4.20 7.76 1.88
N ALA A 381 -4.69 8.09 0.69
CA ALA A 381 -5.78 9.04 0.54
C ALA A 381 -7.01 8.42 -0.10
N ARG A 382 -8.20 8.89 0.25
CA ARG A 382 -9.45 8.61 -0.45
C ARG A 382 -10.24 9.88 -0.66
N VAL A 383 -10.74 10.05 -1.88
CA VAL A 383 -11.63 11.14 -2.24
C VAL A 383 -13.06 10.66 -2.07
N MET A 384 -13.84 11.36 -1.24
CA MET A 384 -15.26 11.09 -1.01
C MET A 384 -16.04 12.39 -1.14
N GLY A 385 -16.73 12.56 -2.28
CA GLY A 385 -17.30 13.84 -2.65
C GLY A 385 -16.20 14.88 -2.88
N ASP A 386 -16.31 16.02 -2.19
CA ASP A 386 -15.31 17.09 -2.23
C ASP A 386 -14.28 17.01 -1.09
N THR A 387 -14.26 15.91 -0.33
CA THR A 387 -13.35 15.74 0.80
C THR A 387 -12.28 14.73 0.47
N VAL A 388 -11.01 15.07 0.71
CA VAL A 388 -9.91 14.11 0.76
C VAL A 388 -9.72 13.66 2.19
N TYR A 389 -9.90 12.37 2.45
CA TYR A 389 -9.52 11.72 3.69
C TYR A 389 -8.11 11.16 3.55
N LEU A 390 -7.25 11.37 4.53
CA LEU A 390 -5.85 10.97 4.49
C LEU A 390 -5.48 10.22 5.77
N SER A 391 -5.03 8.98 5.63
CA SER A 391 -4.39 8.24 6.71
C SER A 391 -2.88 8.27 6.57
N TYR A 392 -2.17 8.35 7.70
CA TYR A 392 -0.72 8.39 7.72
C TYR A 392 -0.17 7.95 9.08
N THR A 393 1.11 7.62 9.12
CA THR A 393 1.83 7.30 10.35
C THR A 393 2.58 8.53 10.87
N VAL A 394 2.51 8.81 12.17
CA VAL A 394 3.28 9.88 12.85
C VAL A 394 4.26 9.26 13.83
N ASP A 395 5.56 9.50 13.64
CA ASP A 395 6.66 9.04 14.47
C ASP A 395 6.71 7.51 14.71
N ARG A 396 6.01 6.75 13.86
CA ARG A 396 5.69 5.33 14.09
C ARG A 396 5.00 5.05 15.43
N LYS A 397 4.27 6.03 15.96
CA LYS A 397 3.53 5.95 17.23
C LYS A 397 2.03 6.14 17.04
N HIS A 398 1.63 6.90 16.02
CA HIS A 398 0.22 7.16 15.75
C HIS A 398 -0.16 6.73 14.34
N ILE A 399 -1.32 6.09 14.22
CA ILE A 399 -2.03 5.91 12.95
C ILE A 399 -3.13 6.95 12.89
N ARG A 400 -2.87 8.06 12.21
CA ARG A 400 -3.79 9.21 12.18
C ARG A 400 -4.67 9.17 10.96
N LEU A 401 -5.94 9.53 11.12
CA LEU A 401 -6.84 9.89 10.03
C LEU A 401 -7.20 11.38 10.13
N THR A 402 -7.11 12.07 9.00
CA THR A 402 -7.51 13.47 8.84
C THR A 402 -8.34 13.65 7.58
N HIS A 403 -8.84 14.85 7.36
CA HIS A 403 -9.44 15.25 6.09
C HIS A 403 -9.16 16.72 5.74
N PHE A 404 -9.30 17.04 4.45
CA PHE A 404 -9.25 18.41 3.93
C PHE A 404 -10.15 18.56 2.69
N ASP A 405 -10.49 19.80 2.31
CA ASP A 405 -11.31 20.10 1.14
C ASP A 405 -10.50 19.96 -0.16
N ALA A 406 -10.91 19.05 -1.04
CA ALA A 406 -10.29 18.83 -2.34
C ALA A 406 -10.30 20.10 -3.20
N LYS A 407 -11.37 20.90 -3.14
CA LYS A 407 -11.53 22.11 -3.98
C LYS A 407 -10.49 23.18 -3.67
N ALA A 408 -9.98 23.21 -2.45
CA ALA A 408 -9.01 24.20 -2.02
C ALA A 408 -7.60 23.93 -2.57
N TYR A 409 -7.26 22.66 -2.86
CA TYR A 409 -5.88 22.25 -3.16
C TYR A 409 -5.69 21.49 -4.47
N LEU A 410 -6.76 20.93 -5.05
CA LEU A 410 -6.69 20.06 -6.24
C LEU A 410 -7.30 20.74 -7.48
N LYS A 411 -6.98 22.01 -7.75
CA LYS A 411 -7.48 22.74 -8.94
C LYS A 411 -6.37 23.40 -9.76
#